data_AF-A0A194V668-F1
#
_entry.id   AF-A0A194V668-F1
#
_cell.length_a   1.000
_cell.length_b   1.000
_cell.length_c   1.000
_cell.angle_alpha   90.00
_cell.angle_beta   90.00
_cell.angle_gamma   90.00
#
_symmetry.space_group_name_H-M   'P 1'
#
loop_
_entity.id
_entity.type
_entity.pdbx_description
1 polymer ?
#
loop_
_entity_poly.entity_id
_entity_poly.type
_entity_poly.pdbx_seq_one_letter_code
_entity_poly.pdbx_strand_id
1 'polypeptide(L)'
;MYELFMTAFINDIDFDRARSLLSGYCWSEPNTRFYRVIHYDGPNPPKPITKTSNIRGIPPQPDPFMYGLPGAEPLQPQVGPYIDPDWRALSDILKKQSYISHPLNARQGALFWAEIPDPASTAGGQSLILQRNKIEIWDQLNLPAVMADNGFRPKAETVEETHDIYHRDDPMLEFNLVRHYKLPSPKNPSAPEKSSPLPDLDQLEKTDPAGKWILWARVHVLSDDKAPEKIKAARDTLARVRDELRGTGIEFRELDRRVHDTQLAGSGSQAWSTLSEEDEEEEEEMEMEDLQLTLDDWRSSRVRRSRRLAREKREERERERGRECARGTGQIGEGINKGGPGPRDDYAADSGSVAKVGAQEFPEK
;
A
#
# COMPACT_ATOMS: atom_id res chain seq x y z
N MET A 1 5.97 -13.20 16.18
CA MET A 1 4.68 -12.58 15.84
C MET A 1 4.38 -12.88 14.37
N TYR A 2 3.12 -12.93 13.96
CA TYR A 2 2.73 -13.09 12.56
C TYR A 2 2.05 -11.80 12.10
N GLU A 3 2.55 -11.19 11.03
CA GLU A 3 2.09 -9.90 10.53
C GLU A 3 1.35 -10.12 9.21
N LEU A 4 0.13 -9.59 9.11
CA LEU A 4 -0.61 -9.49 7.85
C LEU A 4 -0.68 -8.02 7.45
N PHE A 5 -0.48 -7.71 6.18
CA PHE A 5 -0.42 -6.32 5.75
C PHE A 5 -0.86 -6.11 4.30
N MET A 6 -1.22 -4.86 4.01
CA MET A 6 -1.44 -4.32 2.66
C MET A 6 -0.61 -3.04 2.50
N THR A 7 -0.28 -2.70 1.26
CA THR A 7 0.53 -1.52 0.93
C THR A 7 -0.22 -0.60 -0.03
N ALA A 8 -0.10 0.70 0.18
CA ALA A 8 -0.57 1.74 -0.73
C ALA A 8 0.50 2.84 -0.85
N PHE A 9 0.48 3.59 -1.94
CA PHE A 9 1.34 4.75 -2.14
C PHE A 9 0.52 6.02 -2.08
N ILE A 10 1.04 7.04 -1.41
CA ILE A 10 0.36 8.32 -1.21
C ILE A 10 1.28 9.43 -1.67
N ASN A 11 0.81 10.28 -2.57
CA ASN A 11 1.57 11.43 -3.04
C ASN A 11 1.82 12.43 -1.91
N ASP A 12 2.93 13.17 -1.98
CA ASP A 12 3.29 14.15 -0.94
C ASP A 12 2.19 15.21 -0.73
N ILE A 13 1.51 15.59 -1.82
CA ILE A 13 0.40 16.56 -1.82
C ILE A 13 -0.81 16.04 -1.02
N ASP A 14 -1.04 14.73 -1.02
CA ASP A 14 -2.18 14.09 -0.35
C ASP A 14 -1.86 13.61 1.07
N PHE A 15 -0.61 13.78 1.53
CA PHE A 15 -0.14 13.27 2.81
C PHE A 15 -0.99 13.76 4.00
N ASP A 16 -1.22 15.06 4.12
CA ASP A 16 -1.98 15.63 5.24
C ASP A 16 -3.44 15.18 5.24
N ARG A 17 -4.01 15.00 4.03
CA ARG A 17 -5.35 14.47 3.85
C ARG A 17 -5.43 13.01 4.30
N ALA A 18 -4.50 12.16 3.85
CA ALA A 18 -4.43 10.76 4.24
C ALA A 18 -4.22 10.60 5.75
N ARG A 19 -3.30 11.36 6.33
CA ARG A 19 -3.06 11.41 7.79
C ARG A 19 -4.34 11.75 8.55
N SER A 20 -5.05 12.81 8.13
CA SER A 20 -6.30 13.24 8.78
C SER A 20 -7.42 12.21 8.64
N LEU A 21 -7.55 11.59 7.46
CA LEU A 21 -8.52 10.52 7.21
C LEU A 21 -8.25 9.31 8.10
N LEU A 22 -7.01 8.84 8.18
CA LEU A 22 -6.62 7.70 9.00
C LEU A 22 -6.78 7.99 10.49
N SER A 23 -6.46 9.20 10.96
CA SER A 23 -6.73 9.60 12.34
C SER A 23 -8.22 9.63 12.67
N GLY A 24 -9.05 10.11 11.74
CA GLY A 24 -10.51 10.07 11.86
C GLY A 24 -11.08 8.66 11.82
N TYR A 25 -10.48 7.77 11.03
CA TYR A 25 -10.85 6.36 10.94
C TYR A 25 -10.50 5.59 12.23
N CYS A 26 -9.27 5.75 12.72
CA CYS A 26 -8.75 5.06 13.90
C CYS A 26 -9.18 5.68 15.24
N TRP A 27 -9.78 6.88 15.21
CA TRP A 27 -10.00 7.72 16.39
C TRP A 27 -8.75 7.89 17.27
N SER A 28 -7.62 8.10 16.62
CA SER A 28 -6.31 8.17 17.27
C SER A 28 -5.41 9.18 16.57
N GLU A 29 -4.55 9.82 17.36
CA GLU A 29 -3.59 10.78 16.83
C GLU A 29 -2.36 10.07 16.28
N PRO A 30 -1.78 10.57 15.17
CA PRO A 30 -0.60 9.99 14.57
C PRO A 30 0.63 10.29 15.42
N ASN A 31 1.39 9.25 15.74
CA ASN A 31 2.65 9.33 16.45
C ASN A 31 3.80 9.45 15.44
N THR A 32 4.28 10.68 15.21
CA THR A 32 5.42 10.95 14.33
C THR A 32 6.73 10.55 15.00
N ARG A 33 7.53 9.73 14.32
CA ARG A 33 8.82 9.26 14.80
C ARG A 33 9.84 9.23 13.67
N PHE A 34 11.09 9.44 14.03
CA PHE A 34 12.23 9.30 13.13
C PHE A 34 13.13 8.18 13.65
N TYR A 35 13.44 7.25 12.77
CA TYR A 35 14.28 6.10 13.04
C TYR A 35 15.49 6.14 12.12
N ARG A 36 16.70 6.08 12.68
CA ARG A 36 17.88 5.71 11.89
C ARG A 36 17.92 4.19 11.80
N VAL A 37 17.78 3.66 10.59
CA VAL A 37 17.67 2.23 10.29
C VAL A 37 19.02 1.72 9.80
N ILE A 38 19.63 0.79 10.55
CA ILE A 38 20.88 0.13 10.15
C ILE A 38 20.59 -1.31 9.75
N HIS A 39 20.93 -1.66 8.51
CA HIS A 39 20.86 -3.01 7.99
C HIS A 39 22.19 -3.73 8.25
N TYR A 40 22.13 -4.95 8.76
CA TYR A 40 23.29 -5.79 9.00
C TYR A 40 23.30 -7.03 8.09
N ASP A 41 24.48 -7.35 7.54
CA ASP A 41 24.77 -8.65 6.96
C ASP A 41 25.24 -9.63 8.05
N GLY A 42 24.71 -10.85 8.00
CA GLY A 42 25.09 -11.93 8.92
C GLY A 42 26.49 -12.48 8.66
N PRO A 43 27.09 -13.18 9.63
CA PRO A 43 28.32 -13.92 9.41
C PRO A 43 28.11 -15.01 8.34
N ASN A 44 29.12 -15.22 7.49
CA ASN A 44 29.17 -16.34 6.54
C ASN A 44 30.31 -17.29 6.97
N PRO A 45 30.03 -18.55 7.35
CA PRO A 45 28.72 -19.21 7.37
C PRO A 45 27.78 -18.66 8.47
N PRO A 46 26.45 -18.82 8.33
CA PRO A 46 25.48 -18.40 9.34
C PRO A 46 25.77 -19.03 10.69
N LYS A 47 25.81 -18.23 11.74
CA LYS A 47 26.10 -18.67 13.11
C LYS A 47 25.02 -18.18 14.07
N PRO A 48 24.66 -19.00 15.09
CA PRO A 48 23.81 -18.51 16.16
C PRO A 48 24.45 -17.35 16.89
N ILE A 49 23.60 -16.48 17.43
CA ILE A 49 24.02 -15.48 18.41
C ILE A 49 24.43 -16.24 19.67
N THR A 50 25.72 -16.21 19.97
CA THR A 50 26.31 -16.90 21.13
C THR A 50 26.86 -15.93 22.16
N LYS A 51 27.20 -14.70 21.76
CA LYS A 51 27.69 -13.67 22.66
C LYS A 51 26.52 -12.81 23.12
N THR A 52 26.12 -13.03 24.38
CA THR A 52 25.00 -12.35 25.01
C THR A 52 25.44 -11.36 26.10
N SER A 53 26.74 -11.11 26.25
CA SER A 53 27.31 -10.24 27.30
C SER A 53 26.75 -8.82 27.32
N ASN A 54 26.25 -8.35 26.17
CA ASN A 54 25.68 -7.02 25.98
C ASN A 54 24.15 -7.03 25.78
N ILE A 55 23.52 -8.21 25.79
CA ILE A 55 22.06 -8.36 25.67
C ILE A 55 21.44 -8.18 27.06
N ARG A 56 20.35 -7.40 27.15
CA ARG A 56 19.64 -7.24 28.43
C ARG A 56 18.85 -8.51 28.79
N GLY A 57 18.91 -8.87 30.07
CA GLY A 57 18.18 -9.96 30.73
C GLY A 57 19.15 -11.05 31.18
N ILE A 58 19.51 -11.26 32.44
CA ILE A 58 19.02 -10.88 33.78
C ILE A 58 20.32 -10.64 34.60
N PRO A 59 20.46 -9.63 35.49
CA PRO A 59 21.55 -9.70 36.48
C PRO A 59 21.41 -11.05 37.18
N PRO A 60 22.44 -11.90 37.29
CA PRO A 60 22.29 -13.21 37.93
C PRO A 60 21.51 -12.99 39.22
N GLN A 61 20.31 -13.59 39.32
CA GLN A 61 19.46 -13.43 40.49
C GLN A 61 20.36 -13.67 41.70
N PRO A 62 20.58 -12.69 42.58
CA PRO A 62 21.35 -12.95 43.78
C PRO A 62 20.54 -13.99 44.55
N ASP A 63 21.09 -15.19 44.65
CA ASP A 63 20.44 -16.33 45.28
C ASP A 63 19.83 -15.90 46.62
N PRO A 64 18.51 -16.04 46.84
CA PRO A 64 17.87 -15.69 48.11
C PRO A 64 18.46 -16.44 49.31
N PHE A 65 19.20 -17.54 49.09
CA PHE A 65 19.89 -18.30 50.13
C PHE A 65 21.29 -17.77 50.50
N MET A 66 21.83 -16.79 49.76
CA MET A 66 23.16 -16.22 50.01
C MET A 66 23.24 -15.26 51.21
N TYR A 67 22.11 -14.90 51.82
CA TYR A 67 22.06 -13.93 52.93
C TYR A 67 21.91 -14.55 54.34
N GLY A 68 22.04 -15.87 54.54
CA GLY A 68 21.64 -16.45 55.83
C GLY A 68 22.33 -17.68 56.40
N LEU A 69 23.21 -18.41 55.70
CA LEU A 69 23.76 -19.67 56.24
C LEU A 69 25.30 -19.70 56.28
N PRO A 70 25.92 -19.65 57.48
CA PRO A 70 27.34 -19.89 57.63
C PRO A 70 27.63 -21.38 57.39
N GLY A 71 28.29 -21.70 56.28
CA GLY A 71 28.84 -23.04 56.01
C GLY A 71 28.24 -23.83 54.85
N ALA A 72 27.38 -23.23 54.00
CA ALA A 72 26.96 -23.89 52.77
C ALA A 72 28.06 -23.76 51.70
N GLU A 73 28.69 -24.88 51.35
CA GLU A 73 29.58 -24.98 50.19
C GLU A 73 28.74 -24.74 48.92
N PRO A 74 29.13 -23.84 48.01
CA PRO A 74 28.31 -23.52 46.85
C PRO A 74 28.25 -24.72 45.91
N LEU A 75 27.10 -25.38 45.85
CA LEU A 75 26.75 -26.24 44.73
C LEU A 75 26.80 -25.37 43.48
N GLN A 76 27.66 -25.74 42.52
CA GLN A 76 27.78 -25.05 41.23
C GLN A 76 26.39 -24.80 40.66
N PRO A 77 26.01 -23.55 40.41
CA PRO A 77 24.67 -23.26 39.92
C PRO A 77 24.63 -23.73 38.45
N GLN A 78 23.65 -24.57 38.11
CA GLN A 78 23.34 -25.02 36.74
C GLN A 78 22.73 -23.85 35.94
N VAL A 79 23.47 -22.74 35.85
CA VAL A 79 23.02 -21.48 35.27
C VAL A 79 23.54 -21.42 33.84
N GLY A 80 22.74 -21.93 32.91
CA GLY A 80 22.81 -21.40 31.55
C GLY A 80 22.34 -19.94 31.59
N PRO A 81 22.93 -19.02 30.79
CA PRO A 81 22.37 -17.68 30.64
C PRO A 81 20.91 -17.81 30.21
N TYR A 82 19.98 -17.23 30.96
CA TYR A 82 18.59 -17.11 30.52
C TYR A 82 18.59 -16.25 29.27
N ILE A 83 18.37 -16.87 28.12
CA ILE A 83 18.20 -16.19 26.85
C ILE A 83 16.70 -16.00 26.67
N ASP A 84 16.28 -14.76 26.47
CA ASP A 84 14.91 -14.40 26.10
C ASP A 84 14.42 -15.30 24.95
N PRO A 85 13.21 -15.87 25.02
CA PRO A 85 12.65 -16.67 23.93
C PRO A 85 12.71 -15.98 22.55
N ASP A 86 12.60 -14.65 22.48
CA ASP A 86 12.69 -13.90 21.22
C ASP A 86 14.11 -13.88 20.65
N TRP A 87 15.12 -13.75 21.52
CA TRP A 87 16.53 -13.88 21.14
C TRP A 87 16.88 -15.30 20.71
N ARG A 88 16.27 -16.32 21.33
CA ARG A 88 16.43 -17.72 20.92
C ARG A 88 15.80 -17.98 19.55
N ALA A 89 14.57 -17.51 19.34
CA ALA A 89 13.87 -17.61 18.06
C ALA A 89 14.67 -16.93 16.94
N LEU A 90 15.15 -15.72 17.20
CA LEU A 90 16.04 -15.00 16.29
C LEU A 90 17.32 -15.80 16.00
N SER A 91 17.99 -16.34 17.02
CA SER A 91 19.22 -17.13 16.85
C SER A 91 18.99 -18.39 16.00
N ASP A 92 17.84 -19.05 16.15
CA ASP A 92 17.48 -20.21 15.33
C ASP A 92 17.14 -19.85 13.88
N ILE A 93 16.59 -18.66 13.64
CA ILE A 93 16.33 -18.12 12.32
C ILE A 93 17.62 -17.68 11.63
N LEU A 94 18.52 -17.02 12.36
CA LEU A 94 19.82 -16.57 11.83
C LEU A 94 20.72 -17.74 11.40
N LYS A 95 20.51 -18.95 11.94
CA LYS A 95 21.15 -20.18 11.41
C LYS A 95 20.69 -20.51 9.99
N LYS A 96 19.52 -20.03 9.57
CA LYS A 96 18.81 -20.42 8.34
C LYS A 96 18.73 -19.30 7.30
N GLN A 97 18.52 -18.04 7.70
CA GLN A 97 18.33 -16.88 6.80
C GLN A 97 18.76 -15.56 7.50
N SER A 98 19.25 -14.54 6.77
CA SER A 98 20.05 -13.44 7.35
C SER A 98 19.63 -12.02 6.97
N TYR A 99 19.26 -11.20 7.96
CA TYR A 99 19.58 -9.75 8.12
C TYR A 99 18.92 -9.23 9.41
N ILE A 100 19.27 -8.05 9.90
CA ILE A 100 18.69 -7.42 11.10
C ILE A 100 18.53 -5.91 10.86
N SER A 101 17.44 -5.30 11.35
CA SER A 101 17.14 -3.85 11.33
C SER A 101 17.02 -3.26 12.74
N HIS A 102 17.44 -1.99 12.94
CA HIS A 102 17.48 -1.33 14.25
C HIS A 102 17.16 0.18 14.17
N PRO A 103 16.38 0.77 15.10
CA PRO A 103 16.18 2.22 15.23
C PRO A 103 17.20 2.88 16.17
N LEU A 104 17.77 4.03 15.78
CA LEU A 104 18.83 4.70 16.58
C LEU A 104 18.52 6.16 16.94
N ASN A 105 18.35 6.39 18.26
CA ASN A 105 18.72 7.60 19.01
C ASN A 105 18.40 7.51 20.52
N ALA A 106 17.66 6.49 20.96
CA ALA A 106 17.55 6.18 22.38
C ALA A 106 18.75 5.32 22.83
N ARG A 107 19.14 5.40 24.12
CA ARG A 107 20.12 4.48 24.73
C ARG A 107 19.73 3.01 24.51
N GLN A 108 18.44 2.78 24.28
CA GLN A 108 17.77 1.53 23.99
C GLN A 108 17.26 1.60 22.55
N GLY A 109 17.39 0.53 21.76
CA GLY A 109 16.69 0.44 20.49
C GLY A 109 16.12 -0.95 20.28
N ALA A 110 15.43 -1.13 19.16
CA ALA A 110 14.72 -2.36 18.85
C ALA A 110 15.44 -3.19 17.78
N LEU A 111 15.22 -4.50 17.77
CA LEU A 111 15.74 -5.39 16.75
C LEU A 111 14.57 -5.92 15.94
N PHE A 112 14.58 -5.71 14.64
CA PHE A 112 13.54 -6.20 13.75
C PHE A 112 14.09 -7.25 12.80
N TRP A 113 13.36 -8.35 12.71
CA TRP A 113 13.53 -9.37 11.67
C TRP A 113 12.17 -9.68 11.05
N ALA A 114 12.13 -9.74 9.72
CA ALA A 114 10.93 -10.11 8.99
C ALA A 114 11.27 -11.18 7.95
N GLU A 115 10.43 -12.20 7.82
CA GLU A 115 10.58 -13.18 6.75
C GLU A 115 10.08 -12.62 5.41
N ILE A 116 10.54 -13.19 4.30
CA ILE A 116 9.88 -12.95 3.01
C ILE A 116 8.40 -13.34 3.15
N PRO A 117 7.44 -12.54 2.63
CA PRO A 117 6.05 -12.92 2.70
C PRO A 117 5.77 -14.26 2.04
N ASP A 118 4.80 -14.97 2.61
CA ASP A 118 4.32 -16.22 2.03
C ASP A 118 3.78 -15.94 0.62
N PRO A 119 3.92 -16.91 -0.32
CA PRO A 119 3.37 -16.74 -1.66
C PRO A 119 1.87 -16.47 -1.54
N ALA A 120 1.40 -15.41 -2.20
CA ALA A 120 -0.02 -15.08 -2.23
C ALA A 120 -0.80 -16.32 -2.68
N SER A 121 -1.70 -16.79 -1.83
CA SER A 121 -2.59 -17.89 -2.18
C SER A 121 -3.60 -17.35 -3.18
N THR A 122 -3.34 -17.56 -4.47
CA THR A 122 -4.26 -17.21 -5.57
C THR A 122 -5.61 -17.92 -5.45
N ALA A 123 -5.71 -18.96 -4.64
CA ALA A 123 -6.98 -19.57 -4.25
C ALA A 123 -7.76 -18.64 -3.31
N GLY A 124 -8.58 -17.75 -3.88
CA GLY A 124 -9.56 -16.95 -3.13
C GLY A 124 -9.65 -15.46 -3.48
N GLY A 125 -8.89 -14.95 -4.45
CA GLY A 125 -8.98 -13.55 -4.89
C GLY A 125 -8.48 -12.52 -3.86
N GLN A 126 -7.71 -12.95 -2.85
CA GLN A 126 -7.17 -12.10 -1.77
C GLN A 126 -5.69 -11.76 -1.97
N SER A 127 -5.30 -11.42 -3.21
CA SER A 127 -3.88 -11.24 -3.58
C SER A 127 -3.20 -10.04 -2.90
N LEU A 128 -3.98 -9.05 -2.45
CA LEU A 128 -3.47 -7.81 -1.85
C LEU A 128 -2.94 -7.98 -0.41
N ILE A 129 -3.39 -9.02 0.31
CA ILE A 129 -3.03 -9.21 1.71
C ILE A 129 -1.85 -10.17 1.78
N LEU A 130 -0.69 -9.63 2.13
CA LEU A 130 0.52 -10.40 2.36
C LEU A 130 0.61 -10.81 3.82
N GLN A 131 1.27 -11.93 4.08
CA GLN A 131 1.51 -12.44 5.42
C GLN A 131 2.96 -12.83 5.59
N ARG A 132 3.56 -12.55 6.75
CA ARG A 132 4.93 -12.95 7.06
C ARG A 132 5.15 -13.15 8.55
N ASN A 133 6.19 -13.90 8.89
CA ASN A 133 6.67 -14.01 10.26
C ASN A 133 7.54 -12.79 10.60
N LYS A 134 7.36 -12.23 11.80
CA LYS A 134 8.07 -11.05 12.28
C LYS A 134 8.53 -11.26 13.72
N ILE A 135 9.76 -10.83 14.00
CA ILE A 135 10.32 -10.78 15.36
C ILE A 135 10.71 -9.34 15.63
N GLU A 136 10.29 -8.85 16.79
CA GLU A 136 10.61 -7.52 17.28
C GLU A 136 11.15 -7.67 18.70
N ILE A 137 12.38 -7.21 18.94
CA ILE A 137 13.01 -7.24 20.25
C ILE A 137 13.27 -5.81 20.69
N TRP A 138 12.40 -5.28 21.54
CA TRP A 138 12.46 -3.90 22.00
C TRP A 138 13.49 -3.70 23.13
N ASP A 139 13.79 -2.43 23.41
CA ASP A 139 14.56 -1.94 24.57
C ASP A 139 15.97 -2.50 24.81
N GLN A 140 16.65 -2.90 23.73
CA GLN A 140 17.98 -3.47 23.78
C GLN A 140 19.06 -2.37 23.86
N LEU A 141 20.00 -2.52 24.80
CA LEU A 141 21.15 -1.64 24.94
C LEU A 141 22.31 -2.11 24.06
N ASN A 142 23.12 -1.17 23.56
CA ASN A 142 24.37 -1.45 22.86
C ASN A 142 24.23 -2.43 21.68
N LEU A 143 23.10 -2.41 20.96
CA LEU A 143 22.85 -3.33 19.85
C LEU A 143 23.96 -3.34 18.79
N PRO A 144 24.55 -2.20 18.36
CA PRO A 144 25.68 -2.25 17.42
C PRO A 144 26.88 -3.08 17.93
N ALA A 145 27.18 -3.02 19.23
CA ALA A 145 28.23 -3.83 19.83
C ALA A 145 27.84 -5.31 19.89
N VAL A 146 26.60 -5.63 20.28
CA VAL A 146 26.06 -7.01 20.26
C VAL A 146 26.19 -7.61 18.86
N MET A 147 25.82 -6.84 17.84
CA MET A 147 25.87 -7.26 16.45
C MET A 147 27.31 -7.51 15.99
N ALA A 148 28.22 -6.56 16.25
CA ALA A 148 29.63 -6.70 15.91
C ALA A 148 30.28 -7.89 16.64
N ASP A 149 29.98 -8.09 17.93
CA ASP A 149 30.47 -9.21 18.73
C ASP A 149 30.08 -10.55 18.12
N ASN A 150 28.85 -10.66 17.60
CA ASN A 150 28.34 -11.86 16.95
C ASN A 150 28.73 -11.97 15.46
N GLY A 151 29.61 -11.10 14.97
CA GLY A 151 30.18 -11.17 13.62
C GLY A 151 29.28 -10.62 12.52
N PHE A 152 28.25 -9.86 12.88
CA PHE A 152 27.44 -9.10 11.93
C PHE A 152 28.20 -7.86 11.47
N ARG A 153 28.03 -7.48 10.20
CA ARG A 153 28.63 -6.29 9.62
C ARG A 153 27.53 -5.32 9.16
N PRO A 154 27.64 -4.01 9.44
CA PRO A 154 26.72 -3.04 8.86
C PRO A 154 26.86 -3.05 7.33
N LYS A 155 25.72 -2.97 6.64
CA LYS A 155 25.61 -3.07 5.18
C LYS A 155 25.09 -1.77 4.58
N ALA A 156 24.02 -1.25 5.15
CA ALA A 156 23.35 -0.05 4.67
C ALA A 156 22.78 0.71 5.86
N GLU A 157 22.67 2.02 5.69
CA GLU A 157 22.13 2.91 6.69
C GLU A 157 21.15 3.87 6.00
N THR A 158 19.95 3.99 6.56
CA THR A 158 18.90 4.89 6.07
C THR A 158 18.26 5.62 7.25
N VAL A 159 17.50 6.66 6.95
CA VAL A 159 16.62 7.32 7.93
C VAL A 159 15.19 7.10 7.50
N GLU A 160 14.35 6.69 8.43
CA GLU A 160 12.93 6.41 8.22
C GLU A 160 12.13 7.42 9.04
N GLU A 161 11.22 8.13 8.38
CA GLU A 161 10.19 8.92 9.02
C GLU A 161 8.88 8.14 8.98
N THR A 162 8.28 7.97 10.14
CA THR A 162 7.09 7.15 10.29
C THR A 162 6.03 7.88 11.09
N HIS A 163 4.79 7.81 10.63
CA HIS A 163 3.62 8.24 11.37
C HIS A 163 2.78 7.02 11.71
N ASP A 164 2.87 6.59 12.97
CA ASP A 164 2.16 5.42 13.49
C ASP A 164 0.76 5.82 13.97
N ILE A 165 -0.28 5.17 13.46
CA ILE A 165 -1.68 5.40 13.85
C ILE A 165 -2.28 4.07 14.29
N TYR A 166 -2.63 3.96 15.56
CA TYR A 166 -3.23 2.76 16.14
C TYR A 166 -4.74 2.89 16.19
N HIS A 167 -5.47 1.85 15.79
CA HIS A 167 -6.93 1.86 15.90
C HIS A 167 -7.35 1.75 17.37
N ARG A 168 -8.20 2.68 17.84
CA ARG A 168 -8.59 2.80 19.25
C ARG A 168 -9.23 1.52 19.80
N ASP A 169 -10.12 0.93 19.02
CA ASP A 169 -10.91 -0.25 19.46
C ASP A 169 -10.30 -1.59 19.03
N ASP A 170 -9.29 -1.55 18.15
CA ASP A 170 -8.59 -2.75 17.67
C ASP A 170 -7.08 -2.50 17.73
N PRO A 171 -6.45 -2.77 18.89
CA PRO A 171 -5.03 -2.47 19.07
C PRO A 171 -4.11 -3.31 18.20
N MET A 172 -4.62 -4.36 17.55
CA MET A 172 -3.83 -5.17 16.62
C MET A 172 -3.78 -4.54 15.22
N LEU A 173 -4.72 -3.64 14.90
CA LEU A 173 -4.77 -2.90 13.64
C LEU A 173 -3.98 -1.58 13.77
N GLU A 174 -2.94 -1.46 12.96
CA GLU A 174 -2.13 -0.24 12.85
C GLU A 174 -2.00 0.22 11.41
N PHE A 175 -1.83 1.53 11.25
CA PHE A 175 -1.45 2.15 9.99
C PHE A 175 -0.12 2.86 10.18
N ASN A 176 0.82 2.67 9.24
CA ASN A 176 2.10 3.37 9.25
C ASN A 176 2.27 4.11 7.92
N LEU A 177 2.38 5.42 7.97
CA LEU A 177 2.86 6.21 6.82
C LEU A 177 4.36 6.37 6.95
N VAL A 178 5.09 5.79 6.00
CA VAL A 178 6.55 5.66 6.04
C VAL A 178 7.17 6.38 4.86
N ARG A 179 8.27 7.09 5.12
CA ARG A 179 9.15 7.67 4.11
C ARG A 179 10.60 7.38 4.47
N HIS A 180 11.39 6.98 3.48
CA HIS A 180 12.81 6.71 3.64
C HIS A 180 13.67 7.85 3.08
N TYR A 181 14.76 8.14 3.77
CA TYR A 181 15.77 9.10 3.40
C TYR A 181 17.14 8.43 3.35
N LYS A 182 17.95 8.86 2.38
CA LYS A 182 19.34 8.47 2.24
C LYS A 182 20.20 9.42 3.07
N LEU A 183 21.18 8.84 3.75
CA LEU A 183 22.20 9.64 4.43
C LEU A 183 23.22 10.14 3.42
N PRO A 184 23.72 11.37 3.57
CA PRO A 184 24.76 11.89 2.71
C PRO A 184 26.01 11.01 2.83
N SER A 185 26.45 10.45 1.70
CA SER A 185 27.60 9.55 1.68
C SER A 185 28.84 10.27 2.25
N PRO A 186 29.61 9.64 3.17
CA PRO A 186 30.77 10.29 3.76
C PRO A 186 31.79 10.62 2.67
N LYS A 187 32.16 11.90 2.56
CA LYS A 187 33.12 12.41 1.55
C LYS A 187 34.52 11.77 1.65
N ASN A 188 34.84 11.05 2.74
CA ASN A 188 36.11 10.35 2.94
C ASN A 188 35.87 8.89 3.39
N PRO A 189 36.21 7.89 2.59
CA PRO A 189 35.99 6.47 2.90
C PRO A 189 36.99 5.88 3.93
N SER A 190 37.92 6.66 4.48
CA SER A 190 39.03 6.16 5.31
C SER A 190 38.89 6.44 6.82
N ALA A 191 37.81 7.08 7.27
CA ALA A 191 37.62 7.39 8.68
C ALA A 191 36.71 6.34 9.35
N PRO A 192 37.06 5.82 10.54
CA PRO A 192 36.20 4.89 11.26
C PRO A 192 34.87 5.57 11.61
N GLU A 193 33.78 4.98 11.11
CA GLU A 193 32.38 5.38 11.29
C GLU A 193 32.01 5.39 12.78
N LYS A 194 32.37 6.47 13.48
CA LYS A 194 31.68 6.82 14.72
C LYS A 194 30.33 7.35 14.29
N SER A 195 29.26 6.72 14.79
CA SER A 195 27.87 7.15 14.61
C SER A 195 27.77 8.66 14.79
N SER A 196 27.84 9.41 13.69
CA SER A 196 27.68 10.85 13.74
C SER A 196 26.26 11.15 14.17
N PRO A 197 26.01 12.27 14.86
CA PRO A 197 24.65 12.74 15.06
C PRO A 197 23.95 12.81 13.70
N LEU A 198 22.65 12.49 13.70
CA LEU A 198 21.84 12.58 12.48
C LEU A 198 21.96 13.99 11.90
N PRO A 199 22.15 14.12 10.56
CA PRO A 199 22.07 15.42 9.91
C PRO A 199 20.71 16.06 10.16
N ASP A 200 20.64 17.38 10.02
CA ASP A 200 19.34 18.06 9.99
C ASP A 200 18.48 17.47 8.85
N LEU A 201 17.17 17.37 9.09
CA LEU A 201 16.21 16.77 8.14
C LEU A 201 16.28 17.41 6.74
N ASP A 202 16.52 18.72 6.68
CA ASP A 202 16.65 19.48 5.44
C ASP A 202 17.86 19.09 4.59
N GLN A 203 18.83 18.37 5.17
CA GLN A 203 20.04 17.88 4.48
C GLN A 203 19.90 16.44 3.98
N LEU A 204 18.80 15.78 4.30
CA LEU A 204 18.55 14.40 3.90
C LEU A 204 17.89 14.34 2.53
N GLU A 205 18.45 13.51 1.65
CA GLU A 205 17.85 13.27 0.34
C GLU A 205 16.76 12.20 0.47
N LYS A 206 15.59 12.47 -0.10
CA LYS A 206 14.52 11.47 -0.17
C LYS A 206 15.01 10.27 -0.99
N THR A 207 14.67 9.08 -0.53
CA THR A 207 15.07 7.84 -1.22
C THR A 207 14.36 7.70 -2.56
N ASP A 208 13.08 8.06 -2.57
CA ASP A 208 12.22 8.12 -3.76
C ASP A 208 12.19 9.56 -4.29
N PRO A 209 12.60 9.81 -5.55
CA PRO A 209 12.57 11.14 -6.15
C PRO A 209 11.15 11.70 -6.28
N ALA A 210 10.14 10.85 -6.48
CA ALA A 210 8.73 11.27 -6.52
C ALA A 210 8.22 11.71 -5.14
N GLY A 211 8.96 11.40 -4.06
CA GLY A 211 8.62 11.77 -2.71
C GLY A 211 7.33 11.11 -2.21
N LYS A 212 6.93 9.96 -2.78
CA LYS A 212 5.75 9.23 -2.34
C LYS A 212 5.94 8.74 -0.90
N TRP A 213 4.83 8.67 -0.18
CA TRP A 213 4.71 8.02 1.12
C TRP A 213 4.22 6.60 0.92
N ILE A 214 4.77 5.66 1.71
CA ILE A 214 4.31 4.27 1.72
C ILE A 214 3.35 4.12 2.90
N LEU A 215 2.08 3.84 2.61
CA LEU A 215 1.11 3.47 3.63
C LEU A 215 1.11 1.95 3.81
N TRP A 216 1.33 1.52 5.04
CA TRP A 216 1.09 0.15 5.48
C TRP A 216 -0.17 0.11 6.31
N ALA A 217 -1.09 -0.80 5.98
CA ALA A 217 -2.16 -1.23 6.88
C ALA A 217 -1.81 -2.62 7.40
N ARG A 218 -1.65 -2.80 8.71
CA ARG A 218 -1.11 -4.02 9.32
C ARG A 218 -2.01 -4.54 10.42
N VAL A 219 -2.10 -5.87 10.52
CA VAL A 219 -2.71 -6.58 11.64
C VAL A 219 -1.72 -7.58 12.21
N HIS A 220 -1.48 -7.50 13.51
CA HIS A 220 -0.57 -8.39 14.22
C HIS A 220 -1.29 -9.55 14.89
N VAL A 221 -0.80 -10.78 14.68
CA VAL A 221 -1.27 -12.00 15.33
C VAL A 221 -0.14 -12.56 16.20
N LEU A 222 -0.39 -12.70 17.50
CA LEU A 222 0.63 -13.17 18.45
C LEU A 222 1.06 -14.61 18.17
N SER A 223 2.33 -14.92 18.45
CA SER A 223 2.95 -16.22 18.11
C SER A 223 2.28 -17.44 18.74
N ASP A 224 1.73 -17.27 19.94
CA ASP A 224 1.08 -18.35 20.70
C ASP A 224 -0.33 -18.65 20.16
N ASP A 225 -0.90 -17.71 19.40
CA ASP A 225 -2.28 -17.73 18.87
C ASP A 225 -2.31 -17.82 17.33
N LYS A 226 -1.39 -18.59 16.73
CA LYS A 226 -1.39 -18.91 15.29
C LYS A 226 -2.53 -19.84 14.85
N ALA A 227 -3.67 -19.78 15.54
CA ALA A 227 -4.87 -20.50 15.15
C ALA A 227 -5.34 -19.99 13.78
N PRO A 228 -5.71 -20.88 12.85
CA PRO A 228 -6.14 -20.49 11.50
C PRO A 228 -7.33 -19.53 11.51
N GLU A 229 -8.18 -19.64 12.54
CA GLU A 229 -9.33 -18.74 12.75
C GLU A 229 -8.91 -17.29 13.01
N LYS A 230 -7.83 -17.06 13.77
CA LYS A 230 -7.31 -15.71 14.06
C LYS A 230 -6.67 -15.09 12.83
N ILE A 231 -5.92 -15.88 12.06
CA ILE A 231 -5.33 -15.43 10.79
C ILE A 231 -6.45 -15.07 9.80
N LYS A 232 -7.52 -15.88 9.74
CA LYS A 232 -8.70 -15.55 8.93
C LYS A 232 -9.37 -14.26 9.39
N ALA A 233 -9.59 -14.07 10.69
CA ALA A 233 -10.17 -12.84 11.22
C ALA A 233 -9.31 -11.60 10.92
N ALA A 234 -7.98 -11.71 11.01
CA ALA A 234 -7.04 -10.65 10.62
C ALA A 234 -7.15 -10.30 9.13
N ARG A 235 -7.26 -11.32 8.25
CA ARG A 235 -7.53 -11.09 6.82
C ARG A 235 -8.86 -10.40 6.57
N ASP A 236 -9.92 -10.86 7.22
CA ASP A 236 -11.26 -10.29 7.07
C ASP A 236 -11.29 -8.83 7.56
N THR A 237 -10.48 -8.49 8.57
CA THR A 237 -10.29 -7.12 9.05
C THR A 237 -9.60 -6.25 8.01
N LEU A 238 -8.48 -6.69 7.43
CA LEU A 238 -7.80 -5.97 6.35
C LEU A 238 -8.67 -5.82 5.09
N ALA A 239 -9.44 -6.85 4.74
CA ALA A 239 -10.38 -6.79 3.62
C ALA A 239 -11.47 -5.72 3.86
N ARG A 240 -11.98 -5.61 5.08
CA ARG A 240 -12.93 -4.56 5.46
C ARG A 240 -12.30 -3.18 5.39
N VAL A 241 -11.09 -3.00 5.93
CA VAL A 241 -10.33 -1.75 5.86
C VAL A 241 -10.16 -1.31 4.40
N ARG A 242 -9.79 -2.24 3.50
CA ARG A 242 -9.68 -1.97 2.06
C ARG A 242 -11.00 -1.45 1.49
N ASP A 243 -12.10 -2.13 1.79
CA ASP A 243 -13.41 -1.78 1.22
C ASP A 243 -13.94 -0.44 1.76
N GLU A 244 -13.70 -0.13 3.03
CA GLU A 244 -14.06 1.14 3.67
C GLU A 244 -13.22 2.32 3.15
N LEU A 245 -11.93 2.09 2.88
CA LEU A 245 -11.02 3.14 2.40
C LEU A 245 -11.05 3.35 0.88
N ARG A 246 -11.60 2.42 0.09
CA ARG A 246 -11.64 2.50 -1.39
C ARG A 246 -12.20 3.82 -1.93
N GLY A 247 -13.19 4.42 -1.26
CA GLY A 247 -13.81 5.69 -1.69
C GLY A 247 -13.04 6.96 -1.29
N THR A 248 -11.95 6.83 -0.55
CA THR A 248 -11.26 7.97 0.06
C THR A 248 -10.09 8.51 -0.77
N GLY A 249 -9.69 7.78 -1.82
CA GLY A 249 -8.50 8.03 -2.63
C GLY A 249 -7.28 7.20 -2.22
N ILE A 250 -7.40 6.37 -1.18
CA ILE A 250 -6.35 5.41 -0.79
C ILE A 250 -6.60 4.09 -1.53
N GLU A 251 -5.69 3.75 -2.45
CA GLU A 251 -5.75 2.50 -3.21
C GLU A 251 -4.62 1.55 -2.79
N PHE A 252 -5.01 0.39 -2.25
CA PHE A 252 -4.08 -0.67 -1.91
C PHE A 252 -3.70 -1.47 -3.15
N ARG A 253 -2.40 -1.69 -3.34
CA ARG A 253 -1.83 -2.33 -4.52
C ARG A 253 -1.27 -3.71 -4.23
N GLU A 254 -1.27 -4.55 -5.24
CA GLU A 254 -0.59 -5.83 -5.21
C GLU A 254 0.88 -5.62 -5.54
N LEU A 255 1.77 -6.03 -4.64
CA LEU A 255 3.21 -5.93 -4.84
C LEU A 255 3.82 -7.33 -4.87
N ASP A 256 4.87 -7.52 -5.67
CA ASP A 256 5.65 -8.74 -5.62
C ASP A 256 6.22 -8.88 -4.20
N ARG A 257 5.97 -10.02 -3.56
CA ARG A 257 6.48 -10.36 -2.23
C ARG A 257 7.99 -10.16 -2.08
N ARG A 258 8.76 -10.24 -3.17
CA ARG A 258 10.22 -10.02 -3.19
C ARG A 258 10.59 -8.57 -2.88
N VAL A 259 9.72 -7.61 -3.15
CA VAL A 259 9.90 -6.19 -2.79
C VAL A 259 9.96 -6.03 -1.27
N HIS A 260 9.25 -6.90 -0.53
CA HIS A 260 9.24 -6.93 0.92
C HIS A 260 10.32 -7.83 1.53
N ASP A 261 11.16 -8.46 0.70
CA ASP A 261 12.28 -9.25 1.18
C ASP A 261 13.42 -8.33 1.58
N THR A 262 13.55 -8.11 2.88
CA THR A 262 14.59 -7.21 3.37
C THR A 262 16.00 -7.84 3.42
N GLN A 263 16.17 -9.09 2.93
CA GLN A 263 17.49 -9.67 2.58
C GLN A 263 18.11 -8.93 1.39
N LEU A 264 17.27 -8.49 0.45
CA LEU A 264 17.67 -7.81 -0.78
C LEU A 264 17.79 -6.29 -0.60
N ALA A 265 17.12 -5.73 0.41
CA ALA A 265 17.04 -4.28 0.64
C ALA A 265 18.39 -3.54 0.78
N GLY A 266 19.48 -4.26 1.08
CA GLY A 266 20.80 -3.67 1.23
C GLY A 266 21.69 -3.63 -0.01
N SER A 267 21.29 -4.21 -1.16
CA SER A 267 22.07 -4.10 -2.40
C SER A 267 21.77 -2.82 -3.20
N GLY A 268 20.98 -1.92 -2.62
CA GLY A 268 20.53 -0.70 -3.25
C GLY A 268 19.03 -0.62 -3.09
N SER A 269 18.56 0.57 -2.75
CA SER A 269 17.16 0.96 -2.70
C SER A 269 16.43 0.87 -4.06
N GLN A 270 16.85 -0.02 -4.96
CA GLN A 270 16.29 -0.21 -6.28
C GLN A 270 14.89 -0.82 -6.23
N ALA A 271 14.59 -1.72 -5.29
CA ALA A 271 13.27 -2.37 -5.29
C ALA A 271 12.08 -1.40 -5.15
N TRP A 272 12.27 -0.27 -4.47
CA TRP A 272 11.25 0.77 -4.35
C TRP A 272 11.39 1.88 -5.40
N SER A 273 12.61 2.18 -5.86
CA SER A 273 12.83 3.16 -6.94
C SER A 273 12.38 2.64 -8.31
N THR A 274 12.49 1.34 -8.59
CA THR A 274 12.02 0.76 -9.86
C THR A 274 10.50 0.74 -9.95
N LEU A 275 9.80 0.59 -8.82
CA LEU A 275 8.33 0.68 -8.78
C LEU A 275 7.82 2.10 -9.03
N SER A 276 8.57 3.14 -8.66
CA SER A 276 8.17 4.52 -8.97
C SER A 276 8.45 4.90 -10.43
N GLU A 277 9.47 4.31 -11.07
CA GLU A 277 9.73 4.48 -12.50
C GLU A 277 8.67 3.77 -13.37
N GLU A 278 8.25 2.55 -13.01
CA GLU A 278 7.17 1.83 -13.72
C GLU A 278 5.82 2.58 -13.60
N ASP A 279 5.55 3.22 -12.46
CA ASP A 279 4.36 4.06 -12.24
C ASP A 279 4.33 5.30 -13.15
N GLU A 280 5.47 5.95 -13.36
CA GLU A 280 5.55 7.13 -14.25
C GLU A 280 5.32 6.71 -15.70
N GLU A 281 5.83 5.56 -16.13
CA GLU A 281 5.61 5.04 -17.48
C GLU A 281 4.15 4.62 -17.71
N GLU A 282 3.48 3.95 -16.75
CA GLU A 282 2.06 3.57 -16.88
C GLU A 282 1.10 4.78 -16.81
N GLU A 283 1.40 5.80 -15.98
CA GLU A 283 0.60 7.02 -15.90
C GLU A 283 0.75 7.86 -17.18
N GLU A 284 1.96 7.95 -17.74
CA GLU A 284 2.19 8.58 -19.05
C GLU A 284 1.51 7.82 -20.21
N GLU A 285 1.48 6.48 -20.15
CA GLU A 285 0.81 5.66 -21.16
C GLU A 285 -0.72 5.83 -21.10
N MET A 286 -1.32 5.88 -19.91
CA MET A 286 -2.75 6.19 -19.73
C MET A 286 -3.10 7.61 -20.18
N GLU A 287 -2.28 8.62 -19.87
CA GLU A 287 -2.50 9.98 -20.36
C GLU A 287 -2.40 10.05 -21.89
N MET A 288 -1.48 9.29 -22.50
CA MET A 288 -1.40 9.18 -23.96
C MET A 288 -2.64 8.53 -24.57
N GLU A 289 -3.17 7.45 -23.97
CA GLU A 289 -4.38 6.79 -24.45
C GLU A 289 -5.61 7.70 -24.37
N ASP A 290 -5.77 8.47 -23.29
CA ASP A 290 -6.86 9.43 -23.13
C ASP A 290 -6.75 10.61 -24.14
N LEU A 291 -5.53 11.08 -24.41
CA LEU A 291 -5.26 12.05 -25.48
C LEU A 291 -5.57 11.47 -26.87
N GLN A 292 -5.37 10.17 -27.07
CA GLN A 292 -5.66 9.50 -28.33
C GLN A 292 -7.17 9.29 -28.53
N LEU A 293 -7.89 8.92 -27.47
CA LEU A 293 -9.36 8.83 -27.45
C LEU A 293 -10.02 10.19 -27.73
N THR A 294 -9.52 11.26 -27.12
CA THR A 294 -10.01 12.63 -27.39
C THR A 294 -9.69 13.08 -28.82
N LEU A 295 -8.54 12.70 -29.39
CA LEU A 295 -8.20 12.98 -30.78
C LEU A 295 -9.11 12.24 -31.76
N ASP A 296 -9.45 10.99 -31.50
CA ASP A 296 -10.34 10.19 -32.34
C ASP A 296 -11.80 10.64 -32.27
N ASP A 297 -12.26 11.11 -31.11
CA ASP A 297 -13.59 11.71 -30.98
C ASP A 297 -13.67 13.08 -31.67
N TRP A 298 -12.58 13.86 -31.65
CA TRP A 298 -12.45 15.09 -32.45
C TRP A 298 -12.48 14.80 -33.96
N ARG A 299 -11.74 13.77 -34.43
CA ARG A 299 -11.76 13.32 -35.83
C ARG A 299 -13.15 12.85 -36.25
N SER A 300 -13.82 12.07 -35.40
CA SER A 300 -15.19 11.60 -35.62
C SER A 300 -16.19 12.76 -35.70
N SER A 301 -16.07 13.74 -34.82
CA SER A 301 -16.87 14.97 -34.84
C SER A 301 -16.66 15.80 -36.11
N ARG A 302 -15.42 15.87 -36.61
CA ARG A 302 -15.10 16.55 -37.88
C ARG A 302 -15.74 15.86 -39.08
N VAL A 303 -15.70 14.53 -39.13
CA VAL A 303 -16.36 13.73 -40.19
C VAL A 303 -17.88 13.92 -40.14
N ARG A 304 -18.50 13.89 -38.95
CA ARG A 304 -19.94 14.14 -38.78
C ARG A 304 -20.34 15.54 -39.27
N ARG A 305 -19.57 16.59 -38.93
CA ARG A 305 -19.79 17.95 -39.44
C ARG A 305 -19.67 18.03 -40.96
N SER A 306 -18.66 17.38 -41.55
CA SER A 306 -18.46 17.36 -42.99
C SER A 306 -19.62 16.67 -43.73
N ARG A 307 -20.14 15.55 -43.19
CA ARG A 307 -21.31 14.86 -43.76
C ARG A 307 -22.58 15.70 -43.67
N ARG A 308 -22.77 16.43 -42.56
CA ARG A 308 -23.90 17.35 -42.39
C ARG A 308 -23.87 18.48 -43.42
N LEU A 309 -22.72 19.12 -43.60
CA LEU A 309 -22.53 20.17 -44.60
C LEU A 309 -22.75 19.67 -46.04
N ALA A 310 -22.30 18.44 -46.35
CA ALA A 310 -22.53 17.84 -47.66
C ALA A 310 -24.02 17.56 -47.91
N ARG A 311 -24.75 17.13 -46.88
CA ARG A 311 -26.20 16.92 -46.95
C ARG A 311 -26.95 18.24 -47.15
N GLU A 312 -26.61 19.27 -46.38
CA GLU A 312 -27.23 20.61 -46.50
C GLU A 312 -27.01 21.20 -47.90
N LYS A 313 -25.79 21.10 -48.46
CA LYS A 313 -25.50 21.53 -49.85
C LYS A 313 -26.30 20.74 -50.89
N ARG A 314 -26.56 19.44 -50.65
CA ARG A 314 -27.36 18.63 -51.57
C ARG A 314 -28.83 19.07 -51.54
N GLU A 315 -29.38 19.27 -50.35
CA GLU A 315 -30.76 19.75 -50.17
C GLU A 315 -30.95 21.16 -50.76
N GLU A 316 -29.95 22.04 -50.66
CA GLU A 316 -29.95 23.36 -51.29
C GLU A 316 -30.00 23.27 -52.83
N ARG A 317 -29.16 22.42 -53.44
CA ARG A 317 -29.19 22.18 -54.90
C ARG A 317 -30.50 21.57 -55.38
N GLU A 318 -31.15 20.73 -54.57
CA GLU A 318 -32.47 20.18 -54.89
C GLU A 318 -33.56 21.26 -54.79
N ARG A 319 -33.49 22.17 -53.79
CA ARG A 319 -34.38 23.33 -53.71
C ARG A 319 -34.21 24.29 -54.89
N GLU A 320 -32.98 24.56 -55.31
CA GLU A 320 -32.71 25.40 -56.49
C GLU A 320 -33.27 24.79 -57.76
N ARG A 321 -33.05 23.49 -58.00
CA ARG A 321 -33.64 22.77 -59.14
C ARG A 321 -35.17 22.77 -59.12
N GLY A 322 -35.77 22.61 -57.94
CA GLY A 322 -37.23 22.73 -57.78
C GLY A 322 -37.75 24.12 -58.15
N ARG A 323 -37.00 25.19 -57.83
CA ARG A 323 -37.35 26.57 -58.20
C ARG A 323 -37.19 26.84 -59.70
N GLU A 324 -36.20 26.25 -60.36
CA GLU A 324 -36.07 26.33 -61.83
C GLU A 324 -37.22 25.62 -62.55
N CYS A 325 -37.59 24.41 -62.11
CA CYS A 325 -38.74 23.69 -62.68
C CYS A 325 -40.06 24.47 -62.50
N ALA A 326 -40.25 25.13 -61.35
CA ALA A 326 -41.44 25.96 -61.11
C ALA A 326 -41.50 27.24 -61.96
N ARG A 327 -40.38 27.72 -62.49
CA ARG A 327 -40.36 28.85 -63.45
C ARG A 327 -40.63 28.40 -64.89
N GLY A 328 -40.46 27.12 -65.21
CA GLY A 328 -40.66 26.57 -66.56
C GLY A 328 -42.10 26.24 -66.93
N THR A 329 -43.04 26.22 -65.98
CA THR A 329 -44.45 25.84 -66.22
C THR A 329 -45.41 27.02 -66.33
N GLY A 330 -44.90 28.25 -66.38
CA GLY A 330 -45.69 29.49 -66.54
C GLY A 330 -46.08 29.80 -67.98
N GLN A 331 -46.50 28.82 -68.78
CA GLN A 331 -47.18 29.03 -70.07
C GLN A 331 -47.77 27.69 -70.49
N ILE A 332 -49.06 27.46 -70.20
CA ILE A 332 -50.05 26.73 -71.00
C ILE A 332 -51.37 26.70 -70.19
N GLY A 333 -52.40 27.31 -70.79
CA GLY A 333 -53.86 27.20 -70.60
C GLY A 333 -54.41 26.74 -69.24
N GLU A 334 -55.09 27.60 -68.50
CA GLU A 334 -56.51 27.97 -68.69
C GLU A 334 -57.46 26.80 -68.98
N GLY A 335 -58.38 26.60 -68.02
CA GLY A 335 -59.75 26.17 -68.31
C GLY A 335 -60.14 24.78 -67.82
N ILE A 336 -60.97 24.73 -66.77
CA ILE A 336 -62.29 24.05 -66.71
C ILE A 336 -62.61 23.63 -65.25
N ASN A 337 -63.45 24.47 -64.63
CA ASN A 337 -64.71 24.20 -63.93
C ASN A 337 -64.93 22.93 -63.06
N LYS A 338 -65.27 23.21 -61.79
CA LYS A 338 -66.43 22.77 -60.97
C LYS A 338 -66.66 21.29 -60.66
N GLY A 339 -66.71 21.00 -59.35
CA GLY A 339 -67.59 19.98 -58.75
C GLY A 339 -67.17 19.49 -57.36
N GLY A 340 -67.70 20.09 -56.28
CA GLY A 340 -67.93 19.38 -54.99
C GLY A 340 -69.12 18.41 -55.10
N PRO A 341 -69.53 17.62 -54.08
CA PRO A 341 -69.48 17.86 -52.63
C PRO A 341 -68.85 16.69 -51.82
N GLY A 342 -68.44 16.82 -50.56
CA GLY A 342 -69.31 16.79 -49.37
C GLY A 342 -68.79 15.71 -48.38
N PRO A 343 -68.96 15.87 -47.06
CA PRO A 343 -68.18 15.16 -46.04
C PRO A 343 -68.85 13.86 -45.56
N ARG A 344 -68.03 12.93 -45.03
CA ARG A 344 -68.50 11.82 -44.19
C ARG A 344 -67.78 11.87 -42.84
N ASP A 345 -68.54 12.28 -41.84
CA ASP A 345 -68.38 11.84 -40.46
C ASP A 345 -68.79 10.36 -40.36
N ASP A 346 -68.14 9.59 -39.48
CA ASP A 346 -68.79 8.63 -38.58
C ASP A 346 -67.78 8.03 -37.58
N TYR A 347 -67.94 8.49 -36.33
CA TYR A 347 -68.02 7.78 -35.05
C TYR A 347 -67.28 6.47 -34.74
N ALA A 348 -66.83 6.45 -33.46
CA ALA A 348 -66.77 5.37 -32.45
C ALA A 348 -65.33 5.09 -31.99
N ALA A 349 -64.88 5.63 -30.84
CA ALA A 349 -65.20 5.20 -29.47
C ALA A 349 -64.79 3.74 -29.21
N ASP A 350 -63.75 3.51 -28.41
CA ASP A 350 -63.96 2.87 -27.10
C ASP A 350 -62.80 3.14 -26.12
N SER A 351 -63.26 3.28 -24.89
CA SER A 351 -62.64 3.53 -23.61
C SER A 351 -62.13 2.25 -22.92
N GLY A 352 -61.31 2.42 -21.88
CA GLY A 352 -61.09 1.41 -20.83
C GLY A 352 -59.64 1.38 -20.31
N SER A 353 -59.31 2.11 -19.25
CA SER A 353 -59.37 1.65 -17.84
C SER A 353 -58.21 0.69 -17.48
N VAL A 354 -57.12 1.15 -16.86
CA VAL A 354 -56.91 1.28 -15.39
C VAL A 354 -56.85 -0.06 -14.64
N ALA A 355 -55.66 -0.42 -14.15
CA ALA A 355 -55.29 -0.81 -12.77
C ALA A 355 -54.13 -1.84 -12.81
N LYS A 356 -52.94 -1.60 -12.21
CA LYS A 356 -52.54 -1.46 -10.79
C LYS A 356 -52.20 -2.81 -10.11
N VAL A 357 -51.02 -2.83 -9.50
CA VAL A 357 -50.53 -3.64 -8.36
C VAL A 357 -50.13 -5.09 -8.61
N GLY A 358 -48.94 -5.46 -8.11
CA GLY A 358 -48.67 -6.83 -7.66
C GLY A 358 -47.21 -7.27 -7.71
N ALA A 359 -46.35 -6.66 -6.89
CA ALA A 359 -45.14 -7.34 -6.42
C ALA A 359 -45.55 -8.44 -5.41
N GLN A 360 -44.96 -9.64 -5.45
CA GLN A 360 -44.48 -10.36 -4.24
C GLN A 360 -43.75 -11.69 -4.58
N GLU A 361 -42.51 -11.75 -4.07
CA GLU A 361 -41.76 -12.82 -3.40
C GLU A 361 -41.74 -14.32 -3.83
N PHE A 362 -40.52 -14.83 -3.63
CA PHE A 362 -40.04 -16.22 -3.54
C PHE A 362 -40.83 -17.10 -2.55
N PRO A 363 -40.63 -18.44 -2.59
CA PRO A 363 -39.66 -19.00 -1.63
C PRO A 363 -38.72 -20.08 -2.19
N GLU A 364 -37.59 -20.18 -1.50
CA GLU A 364 -36.60 -21.26 -1.50
C GLU A 364 -37.19 -22.64 -1.20
N LYS A 365 -36.51 -23.67 -1.73
CA LYS A 365 -36.21 -24.91 -1.01
C LYS A 365 -34.85 -25.43 -1.42
#